data_AF-A0A968T6G8-F1
#
_entry.id   AF-A0A968T6G8-F1
#
_cell.length_a   1.000
_cell.length_b   1.000
_cell.length_c   1.000
_cell.angle_alpha   90.00
_cell.angle_beta   90.00
_cell.angle_gamma   90.00
#
_symmetry.space_group_name_H-M   'P 1'
#
loop_
_entity.id
_entity.type
_entity.pdbx_description
1 polymer ?
#
loop_
_entity_poly.entity_id
_entity_poly.type
_entity_poly.pdbx_seq_one_letter_code
_entity_poly.pdbx_strand_id
1 'polypeptide(L)'
;GSVDLVGKCALINKKDEKFLFAGYLIKLRPHFTKILPKYLLNALSSIYLRTQIEDKAKSTSGVNNINSEELKSLTIPVCSIEEQQLIVSELESKLTVCDKIEETITQSLQQAESLRQSILKKAFEGRLVTATNDYREQTGDFSMAAEKVAGYIPKSN
;
A
#
# COMPACT_ATOMS: atom_id res chain seq x y z
N GLY A 1 -13.99 -19.59 13.20
CA GLY A 1 -13.82 -18.93 11.89
C GLY A 1 -14.17 -17.47 12.08
N SER A 2 -13.43 -16.53 11.49
CA SER A 2 -13.79 -15.11 11.64
C SER A 2 -15.04 -14.78 10.83
N VAL A 3 -15.97 -14.01 11.40
CA VAL A 3 -17.17 -13.53 10.69
C VAL A 3 -16.78 -12.60 9.53
N ASP A 4 -15.70 -11.84 9.70
CA ASP A 4 -15.18 -10.86 8.72
C ASP A 4 -14.75 -11.51 7.39
N LEU A 5 -14.55 -12.82 7.37
CA LEU A 5 -14.20 -13.58 6.17
C LEU A 5 -15.43 -14.08 5.40
N VAL A 6 -16.61 -14.06 6.02
CA VAL A 6 -17.87 -14.53 5.41
C VAL A 6 -18.36 -13.53 4.37
N GLY A 7 -18.83 -14.01 3.21
CA GLY A 7 -19.42 -13.14 2.19
C GLY A 7 -18.44 -12.25 1.42
N LYS A 8 -17.13 -12.53 1.46
CA LYS A 8 -16.18 -11.90 0.54
C LYS A 8 -16.53 -12.28 -0.90
N CYS A 9 -16.46 -11.29 -1.78
CA CYS A 9 -16.92 -11.41 -3.15
C CYS A 9 -15.78 -11.09 -4.14
N ALA A 10 -15.85 -11.69 -5.31
CA ALA A 10 -14.95 -11.42 -6.42
C ALA A 10 -15.76 -11.35 -7.73
N LEU A 11 -15.29 -10.51 -8.65
CA LEU A 11 -15.87 -10.42 -9.99
C LEU A 11 -15.24 -11.47 -10.89
N ILE A 12 -16.09 -12.24 -11.59
CA ILE A 12 -15.65 -13.23 -12.58
C ILE A 12 -15.64 -12.58 -13.95
N ASN A 13 -14.51 -12.69 -14.67
CA ASN A 13 -14.38 -12.19 -16.02
C ASN A 13 -14.63 -13.30 -17.05
N LYS A 14 -14.84 -12.93 -18.32
CA LYS A 14 -15.05 -13.91 -19.41
C LYS A 14 -13.96 -14.97 -19.52
N LYS A 15 -12.70 -14.59 -19.24
CA LYS A 15 -11.55 -15.52 -19.24
C LYS A 15 -11.66 -16.62 -18.19
N ASP A 16 -12.44 -16.37 -17.13
CA ASP A 16 -12.57 -17.23 -15.96
C ASP A 16 -13.78 -18.19 -16.08
N GLU A 17 -14.65 -18.02 -17.09
CA GLU A 17 -15.88 -18.80 -17.28
C GLU A 17 -15.65 -20.30 -17.51
N LYS A 18 -14.44 -20.67 -17.95
CA LYS A 18 -14.06 -22.07 -18.19
C LYS A 18 -13.67 -22.84 -16.93
N PHE A 19 -13.56 -22.17 -15.78
CA PHE A 19 -13.15 -22.80 -14.54
C PHE A 19 -14.33 -23.19 -13.66
N LEU A 20 -14.10 -24.20 -12.83
CA LEU A 20 -15.02 -24.59 -11.75
C LEU A 20 -14.62 -23.86 -10.47
N PHE A 21 -15.60 -23.58 -9.61
CA PHE A 21 -15.39 -22.99 -8.29
C PHE A 21 -15.75 -24.00 -7.19
N ALA A 22 -15.14 -23.85 -6.02
CA ALA A 22 -15.37 -24.76 -4.91
C ALA A 22 -16.84 -24.72 -4.44
N GLY A 23 -17.38 -25.86 -4.00
CA GLY A 23 -18.80 -26.02 -3.68
C GLY A 23 -19.31 -25.16 -2.50
N TYR A 24 -18.41 -24.55 -1.72
CA TYR A 24 -18.76 -23.61 -0.65
C TYR A 24 -18.87 -22.16 -1.12
N LEU A 25 -18.59 -21.86 -2.39
CA LEU A 25 -18.77 -20.53 -2.98
C LEU A 25 -20.16 -20.42 -3.61
N ILE A 26 -20.75 -19.22 -3.51
CA ILE A 26 -22.05 -18.91 -4.07
C ILE A 26 -21.86 -18.03 -5.31
N LYS A 27 -22.48 -18.43 -6.42
CA LYS A 27 -22.48 -17.63 -7.65
C LYS A 27 -23.66 -16.66 -7.65
N LEU A 28 -23.36 -15.36 -7.64
CA LEU A 28 -24.32 -14.29 -7.84
C LEU A 28 -24.37 -13.88 -9.31
N ARG A 29 -25.58 -13.80 -9.89
CA ARG A 29 -25.80 -13.27 -11.24
C ARG A 29 -26.78 -12.09 -11.15
N PRO A 30 -26.30 -10.84 -11.24
CA PRO A 30 -27.17 -9.68 -11.22
C PRO A 30 -28.04 -9.58 -12.47
N HIS A 31 -29.17 -8.88 -12.33
CA HIS A 31 -29.90 -8.38 -13.49
C HIS A 31 -29.16 -7.17 -14.07
N PHE A 32 -28.39 -7.38 -15.14
CA PHE A 32 -27.52 -6.35 -15.73
C PHE A 32 -28.23 -5.07 -16.18
N THR A 33 -29.55 -5.11 -16.37
CA THR A 33 -30.37 -3.92 -16.69
C THR A 33 -30.70 -3.07 -15.48
N LYS A 34 -30.55 -3.60 -14.26
CA LYS A 34 -30.88 -2.92 -13.00
C LYS A 34 -29.66 -2.60 -12.15
N ILE A 35 -28.63 -3.44 -12.21
CA ILE A 35 -27.46 -3.29 -11.36
C ILE A 35 -26.18 -3.69 -12.09
N LEU A 36 -25.17 -2.83 -11.99
CA LEU A 36 -23.85 -3.07 -12.54
C LEU A 36 -23.07 -4.05 -11.64
N PRO A 37 -22.35 -5.03 -12.21
CA PRO A 37 -21.60 -6.00 -11.42
C PRO A 37 -20.56 -5.36 -10.49
N LYS A 38 -19.83 -4.35 -10.99
CA LYS A 38 -18.84 -3.59 -10.20
C LYS A 38 -19.52 -2.82 -9.06
N TYR A 39 -20.66 -2.20 -9.32
CA TYR A 39 -21.44 -1.52 -8.27
C TYR A 39 -21.88 -2.52 -7.20
N LEU A 40 -22.43 -3.67 -7.60
CA LEU A 40 -22.83 -4.73 -6.66
C LEU A 40 -21.65 -5.23 -5.81
N LEU A 41 -20.47 -5.44 -6.42
CA LEU A 41 -19.26 -5.85 -5.69
C LEU A 41 -18.88 -4.83 -4.61
N ASN A 42 -18.88 -3.55 -4.97
CA ASN A 42 -18.57 -2.45 -4.05
C ASN A 42 -19.65 -2.31 -2.96
N ALA A 43 -20.92 -2.45 -3.32
CA ALA A 43 -22.04 -2.41 -2.38
C ALA A 43 -21.98 -3.55 -1.37
N LEU A 44 -21.65 -4.78 -1.80
CA LEU A 44 -21.46 -5.93 -0.91
C LEU A 44 -20.27 -5.77 0.04
N SER A 45 -19.31 -4.92 -0.32
CA SER A 45 -18.16 -4.57 0.52
C SER A 45 -18.42 -3.34 1.40
N SER A 46 -19.52 -2.63 1.19
CA SER A 46 -19.88 -1.45 1.98
C SER A 46 -20.30 -1.85 3.40
N ILE A 47 -20.03 -0.98 4.37
CA ILE A 47 -20.39 -1.21 5.78
C ILE A 47 -21.87 -1.62 5.93
N TYR A 48 -22.76 -0.97 5.18
CA TYR A 48 -24.20 -1.23 5.25
C TYR A 48 -24.58 -2.68 4.90
N LEU A 49 -23.99 -3.27 3.85
CA LEU A 49 -24.27 -4.67 3.52
C LEU A 49 -23.41 -5.64 4.31
N ARG A 50 -22.19 -5.23 4.70
CA ARG A 50 -21.33 -6.04 5.55
C ARG A 50 -21.98 -6.33 6.90
N THR A 51 -22.56 -5.31 7.54
CA THR A 51 -23.35 -5.49 8.77
C THR A 51 -24.51 -6.46 8.56
N GLN A 52 -25.28 -6.34 7.47
CA GLN A 52 -26.36 -7.28 7.18
C GLN A 52 -25.87 -8.73 6.97
N ILE A 53 -24.70 -8.91 6.33
CA ILE A 53 -24.09 -10.24 6.12
C ILE A 53 -23.63 -10.82 7.46
N GLU A 54 -22.96 -10.01 8.28
CA GLU A 54 -22.44 -10.40 9.59
C GLU A 54 -23.56 -10.75 10.57
N ASP A 55 -24.64 -9.97 10.61
CA ASP A 55 -25.83 -10.23 11.43
C ASP A 55 -26.54 -11.55 11.03
N LYS A 56 -26.50 -11.89 9.74
CA LYS A 56 -27.13 -13.11 9.21
C LYS A 56 -26.21 -14.32 9.24
N ALA A 57 -24.89 -14.12 9.38
CA ALA A 57 -23.93 -15.20 9.39
C ALA A 57 -24.13 -16.07 10.63
N LYS A 58 -24.56 -17.31 10.42
CA LYS A 58 -24.75 -18.27 11.51
C LYS A 58 -23.42 -18.93 11.84
N SER A 59 -23.14 -19.07 13.14
CA SER A 59 -22.05 -19.92 13.61
C SER A 59 -22.58 -21.34 13.82
N THR A 60 -22.07 -22.30 13.05
CA THR A 60 -22.29 -23.72 13.30
C THR A 60 -20.94 -24.35 13.54
N SER A 61 -20.74 -24.94 14.73
CA SER A 61 -19.50 -25.64 15.10
C SER A 61 -18.22 -24.80 14.91
N GLY A 62 -18.30 -23.50 15.23
CA GLY A 62 -17.16 -22.57 15.13
C GLY A 62 -16.84 -22.12 13.70
N VAL A 63 -17.63 -22.49 12.68
CA VAL A 63 -17.52 -21.99 11.32
C VAL A 63 -18.70 -21.06 11.05
N ASN A 64 -18.41 -19.82 10.68
CA ASN A 64 -19.42 -18.86 10.26
C ASN A 64 -19.65 -19.01 8.76
N ASN A 65 -20.90 -19.08 8.35
CA ASN A 65 -21.26 -19.16 6.94
C ASN A 65 -22.57 -18.40 6.66
N ILE A 66 -22.78 -18.06 5.39
CA ILE A 66 -24.02 -17.46 4.90
C ILE A 66 -24.57 -18.34 3.77
N ASN A 67 -25.85 -18.67 3.82
CA ASN A 67 -26.47 -19.47 2.77
C ASN A 67 -27.12 -18.60 1.67
N SER A 68 -27.54 -19.24 0.59
CA SER A 68 -28.15 -18.57 -0.56
C SER A 68 -29.48 -17.86 -0.24
N GLU A 69 -30.24 -18.29 0.76
CA GLU A 69 -31.51 -17.67 1.16
C GLU A 69 -31.26 -16.39 1.95
N GLU A 70 -30.34 -16.43 2.91
CA GLU A 70 -29.86 -15.27 3.66
C GLU A 70 -29.29 -14.21 2.71
N LEU A 71 -28.51 -14.63 1.72
CA LEU A 71 -27.94 -13.74 0.70
C LEU A 71 -29.02 -13.08 -0.16
N LYS A 72 -30.10 -13.79 -0.51
CA LYS A 72 -31.26 -13.23 -1.23
C LYS A 72 -32.07 -12.24 -0.38
N SER A 73 -31.99 -12.35 0.95
CA SER A 73 -32.68 -11.45 1.87
C SER A 73 -31.96 -10.13 2.12
N LEU A 74 -30.77 -9.93 1.54
CA LEU A 74 -30.03 -8.68 1.69
C LEU A 74 -30.78 -7.53 1.01
N THR A 75 -30.85 -6.40 1.71
CA THR A 75 -31.42 -5.17 1.17
C THR A 75 -30.31 -4.37 0.52
N ILE A 76 -30.28 -4.37 -0.81
CA ILE A 76 -29.25 -3.69 -1.61
C ILE A 76 -29.80 -2.33 -2.04
N PRO A 77 -29.13 -1.21 -1.72
CA PRO A 77 -29.51 0.09 -2.27
C PRO A 77 -29.27 0.07 -3.78
N VAL A 78 -30.27 0.45 -4.57
CA VAL A 78 -30.17 0.50 -6.03
C VAL A 78 -30.61 1.87 -6.51
N CYS A 79 -29.69 2.56 -7.19
CA CYS A 79 -29.93 3.82 -7.89
C CYS A 79 -29.97 3.60 -9.42
N SER A 80 -30.08 4.68 -10.21
CA SER A 80 -30.05 4.58 -11.68
C SER A 80 -28.72 4.00 -12.18
N ILE A 81 -28.68 3.44 -13.39
CA ILE A 81 -27.45 2.86 -13.95
C ILE A 81 -26.37 3.95 -14.10
N GLU A 82 -26.78 5.15 -14.48
CA GLU A 82 -25.91 6.32 -14.62
C GLU A 82 -25.27 6.69 -13.27
N GLU A 83 -26.05 6.76 -12.20
CA GLU A 83 -25.53 7.01 -10.85
C GLU A 83 -24.61 5.89 -10.37
N GLN A 84 -24.94 4.63 -10.68
CA GLN A 84 -24.06 3.50 -10.35
C GLN A 84 -22.71 3.60 -11.05
N GLN A 85 -22.66 4.05 -12.32
CA GLN A 85 -21.41 4.28 -13.04
C GLN A 85 -20.57 5.38 -12.39
N LEU A 86 -21.21 6.49 -12.01
CA LEU A 86 -20.52 7.60 -11.33
C LEU A 86 -19.91 7.14 -10.01
N ILE A 87 -20.67 6.40 -9.20
CA ILE A 87 -20.19 5.84 -7.92
C ILE A 87 -19.00 4.90 -8.15
N VAL A 88 -19.09 4.00 -9.12
CA VAL A 88 -17.99 3.08 -9.44
C VAL A 88 -16.75 3.83 -9.90
N SER A 89 -16.90 4.83 -10.77
CA SER A 89 -15.78 5.63 -11.27
C SER A 89 -15.06 6.39 -10.15
N GLU A 90 -15.82 7.00 -9.24
CA GLU A 90 -15.28 7.72 -8.09
C GLU A 90 -14.52 6.77 -7.14
N LEU A 91 -15.07 5.59 -6.88
CA LEU A 91 -14.40 4.57 -6.07
C LEU A 91 -13.12 4.05 -6.72
N GLU A 92 -13.15 3.72 -8.01
CA GLU A 92 -11.98 3.26 -8.76
C GLU A 92 -10.87 4.32 -8.79
N SER A 93 -11.23 5.60 -8.95
CA SER A 93 -10.28 6.70 -8.89
C SER A 93 -9.56 6.76 -7.53
N LYS A 94 -10.32 6.67 -6.44
CA LYS A 94 -9.76 6.71 -5.07
C LYS A 94 -8.90 5.49 -4.76
N LEU A 95 -9.35 4.30 -5.13
CA LEU A 95 -8.58 3.07 -4.95
C LEU A 95 -7.27 3.10 -5.75
N THR A 96 -7.30 3.61 -6.98
CA THR A 96 -6.09 3.79 -7.79
C THR A 96 -5.08 4.73 -7.12
N VAL A 97 -5.56 5.76 -6.42
CA VAL A 97 -4.67 6.66 -5.64
C VAL A 97 -4.04 5.90 -4.47
N CYS A 98 -4.81 5.07 -3.75
CA CYS A 98 -4.27 4.22 -2.68
C CYS A 98 -3.20 3.26 -3.21
N ASP A 99 -3.46 2.58 -4.34
CA ASP A 99 -2.50 1.65 -4.95
C ASP A 99 -1.16 2.34 -5.27
N LYS A 100 -1.21 3.56 -5.81
CA LYS A 100 -0.01 4.37 -6.09
C LYS A 100 0.76 4.76 -4.82
N ILE A 101 0.05 5.04 -3.73
CA ILE A 101 0.67 5.35 -2.44
C ILE A 101 1.39 4.11 -1.91
N GLU A 102 0.76 2.94 -1.95
CA GLU A 102 1.37 1.67 -1.54
C GLU A 102 2.62 1.34 -2.38
N GLU A 103 2.54 1.54 -3.69
CA GLU A 103 3.67 1.37 -4.59
C GLU A 103 4.83 2.32 -4.23
N THR A 104 4.52 3.60 -3.99
CA THR A 104 5.51 4.62 -3.61
C THR A 104 6.21 4.27 -2.28
N ILE A 105 5.45 3.80 -1.29
CA ILE A 105 5.98 3.36 0.01
C ILE A 105 6.93 2.18 -0.20
N THR A 106 6.52 1.19 -0.98
CA THR A 106 7.32 -0.01 -1.26
C THR A 106 8.64 0.35 -1.94
N GLN A 107 8.60 1.21 -2.96
CA GLN A 107 9.79 1.68 -3.66
C GLN A 107 10.72 2.48 -2.73
N SER A 108 10.17 3.35 -1.89
CA SER A 108 10.94 4.15 -0.93
C SER A 108 11.67 3.28 0.09
N LEU A 109 11.03 2.23 0.59
CA LEU A 109 11.64 1.27 1.51
C LEU A 109 12.81 0.54 0.84
N GLN A 110 12.63 0.08 -0.41
CA GLN A 110 13.69 -0.59 -1.17
C GLN A 110 14.88 0.34 -1.44
N GLN A 111 14.62 1.62 -1.75
CA GLN A 111 15.66 2.62 -1.93
C GLN A 111 16.40 2.91 -0.62
N ALA A 112 15.69 3.05 0.49
CA ALA A 112 16.28 3.27 1.81
C ALA A 112 17.19 2.09 2.22
N GLU A 113 16.76 0.85 1.98
CA GLU A 113 17.57 -0.33 2.23
C GLU A 113 18.84 -0.35 1.35
N SER A 114 18.68 -0.07 0.05
CA SER A 114 19.80 -0.03 -0.90
C SER A 114 20.82 1.07 -0.53
N LEU A 115 20.33 2.24 -0.13
CA LEU A 115 21.17 3.34 0.34
C LEU A 115 21.92 2.97 1.62
N ARG A 116 21.24 2.33 2.58
CA ARG A 116 21.86 1.84 3.82
C ARG A 116 22.99 0.87 3.52
N GLN A 117 22.77 -0.09 2.62
CA GLN A 117 23.80 -1.06 2.19
C GLN A 117 24.98 -0.36 1.49
N SER A 118 24.70 0.62 0.64
CA SER A 118 25.73 1.42 -0.04
C SER A 118 26.59 2.23 0.94
N ILE A 119 25.97 2.87 1.93
CA ILE A 119 26.68 3.61 2.98
C ILE A 119 27.55 2.65 3.80
N LEU A 120 27.01 1.52 4.25
CA LEU A 120 27.77 0.53 5.03
C LEU A 120 28.95 0.00 4.22
N LYS A 121 28.74 -0.35 2.95
CA LYS A 121 29.81 -0.80 2.05
C LYS A 121 30.91 0.27 1.94
N LYS A 122 30.55 1.53 1.68
CA LYS A 122 31.51 2.64 1.64
C LYS A 122 32.22 2.84 2.98
N ALA A 123 31.54 2.62 4.11
CA ALA A 123 32.11 2.74 5.45
C ALA A 123 33.21 1.69 5.67
N PHE A 124 32.89 0.42 5.39
CA PHE A 124 33.82 -0.69 5.56
C PHE A 124 35.00 -0.66 4.57
N GLU A 125 34.81 -0.07 3.39
CA GLU A 125 35.89 0.15 2.42
C GLU A 125 36.74 1.41 2.72
N GLY A 126 36.46 2.13 3.82
CA GLY A 126 37.18 3.36 4.18
C GLY A 126 36.88 4.57 3.29
N ARG A 127 35.97 4.44 2.32
CA ARG A 127 35.64 5.45 1.30
C ARG A 127 34.70 6.56 1.79
N LEU A 128 34.18 6.46 3.02
CA LEU A 128 33.38 7.53 3.63
C LEU A 128 34.23 8.70 4.15
N VAL A 129 35.49 8.47 4.51
CA VAL A 129 36.38 9.49 5.13
C VAL A 129 37.33 10.09 4.10
N THR A 130 37.66 9.38 3.03
CA THR A 130 38.51 9.92 1.95
C THR A 130 37.82 11.07 1.21
N ALA A 131 36.49 11.03 1.07
CA ALA A 131 35.72 12.12 0.46
C ALA A 131 35.68 13.41 1.31
N THR A 132 36.00 13.32 2.61
CA THR A 132 36.16 14.50 3.49
C THR A 132 37.61 14.97 3.62
N ASN A 133 38.60 14.15 3.21
CA ASN A 133 40.01 14.56 3.18
C ASN A 133 40.33 15.55 2.05
N ASP A 134 39.54 15.59 0.97
CA ASP A 134 39.68 16.60 -0.09
C ASP A 134 39.54 18.04 0.44
N TYR A 135 38.84 18.24 1.56
CA TYR A 135 38.73 19.54 2.22
C TYR A 135 39.89 19.83 3.19
N ARG A 136 40.63 18.82 3.66
CA ARG A 136 41.81 19.01 4.52
C ARG A 136 43.08 19.30 3.70
N GLU A 137 43.12 18.89 2.44
CA GLU A 137 44.25 19.20 1.55
C GLU A 137 44.18 20.62 0.95
N GLN A 138 43.01 21.28 0.92
CA GLN A 138 42.89 22.66 0.43
C GLN A 138 42.99 23.74 1.52
N THR A 139 42.84 23.41 2.80
CA THR A 139 43.07 24.34 3.92
C THR A 139 44.03 23.74 4.93
N GLY A 140 45.31 24.11 4.88
CA GLY A 140 46.15 23.88 6.05
C GLY A 140 47.66 23.74 5.88
N ASP A 141 48.26 24.09 4.75
CA ASP A 141 49.68 24.45 4.70
C ASP A 141 49.93 25.80 5.44
N PHE A 142 49.57 25.85 6.72
CA PHE A 142 49.86 26.98 7.64
C PHE A 142 51.00 26.64 8.61
N SER A 143 51.62 25.47 8.47
CA SER A 143 52.84 25.09 9.19
C SER A 143 53.99 26.07 8.93
N MET A 144 54.07 26.64 7.73
CA MET A 144 55.17 27.52 7.32
C MET A 144 55.07 28.97 7.84
N ALA A 145 53.97 29.36 8.51
CA ALA A 145 53.79 30.72 9.04
C ALA A 145 54.21 30.86 10.53
N ALA A 146 54.29 29.76 11.28
CA ALA A 146 54.68 29.81 12.70
C ALA A 146 56.21 29.95 12.91
N GLU A 147 57.03 29.49 11.97
CA GLU A 147 58.49 29.57 12.09
C GLU A 147 59.09 30.96 11.77
N LYS A 148 58.37 31.83 11.03
CA LYS A 148 58.87 33.19 10.71
C LYS A 148 58.58 34.25 11.77
N VAL A 149 57.73 33.97 12.76
CA VAL A 149 57.38 34.95 13.81
C VAL A 149 58.23 34.77 15.09
N ALA A 150 58.91 33.64 15.27
CA ALA A 150 59.75 33.37 16.44
C ALA A 150 61.16 34.03 16.40
N GLY A 151 61.55 34.65 15.28
CA GLY A 151 62.88 35.23 15.07
C GLY A 151 63.03 36.73 15.38
N TYR A 152 61.98 37.43 15.81
CA TYR A 152 62.02 38.88 16.01
C TYR A 152 61.66 39.28 17.46
N ILE A 153 62.57 39.00 18.40
CA ILE A 153 62.58 39.66 19.71
C ILE A 153 63.71 40.70 19.69
N PRO A 154 63.44 42.00 19.52
CA PRO A 154 64.45 43.02 19.74
C PRO A 154 64.67 43.17 21.25
N LYS A 155 65.92 42.98 21.70
CA LYS A 155 66.34 43.37 23.06
C LYS A 155 66.23 44.88 23.18
N SER A 156 65.44 45.38 24.14
CA SER A 156 65.53 46.75 24.59
C SER A 156 66.19 46.83 25.97
N ASN A 157 67.07 47.82 26.05
CA ASN A 157 67.93 48.28 27.13
C ASN A 157 67.18 48.62 28.42
#